data_AF-A0A5K1K5D6-F1
#
_entry.id   AF-A0A5K1K5D6-F1
#
_cell.length_a   1.000
_cell.length_b   1.000
_cell.length_c   1.000
_cell.angle_alpha   90.00
_cell.angle_beta   90.00
_cell.angle_gamma   90.00
#
_symmetry.space_group_name_H-M   'P 1'
#
loop_
_entity.id
_entity.type
_entity.pdbx_description
1 polymer ?
#
loop_
_entity_poly.entity_id
_entity_poly.type
_entity_poly.pdbx_seq_one_letter_code
_entity_poly.pdbx_strand_id
1 'polypeptide(L)' 'LLGGIGVIHHNQSPESQAAMVRAVKRHENGFINEPVVLSPDHLVEDVLDVKERLGFAGIPITGESHLQP' A
#
# COMPACT_ATOMS: atom_id res chain seq x y z
N LEU A 1 -9.19 7.66 6.24
CA LEU A 1 -10.42 6.87 6.03
C LEU A 1 -11.46 7.36 7.05
N LEU A 2 -12.67 7.71 6.60
CA LEU A 2 -13.72 8.37 7.41
C LEU A 2 -14.48 7.42 8.37
N GLY A 3 -14.02 6.17 8.53
CA GLY A 3 -14.59 5.20 9.48
C GLY A 3 -15.98 4.63 9.14
N GLY A 4 -16.53 4.94 7.96
CA GLY A 4 -17.83 4.45 7.51
C GLY A 4 -17.79 3.12 6.75
N ILE A 5 -18.96 2.50 6.58
CA ILE A 5 -19.16 1.26 5.80
C ILE A 5 -20.19 1.49 4.70
N GLY A 6 -19.94 0.95 3.51
CA GLY A 6 -20.87 0.96 2.38
C GLY A 6 -21.38 -0.44 2.04
N VAL A 7 -22.65 -0.56 1.65
CA VAL A 7 -23.28 -1.82 1.20
C VAL A 7 -23.66 -1.68 -0.27
N ILE A 8 -23.22 -2.62 -1.11
CA ILE A 8 -23.52 -2.65 -2.54
C ILE A 8 -24.93 -3.19 -2.77
N HIS A 9 -25.78 -2.46 -3.51
CA HIS A 9 -27.16 -2.88 -3.82
C HIS A 9 -27.23 -4.22 -4.60
N HIS A 10 -28.39 -4.87 -4.62
CA HIS A 10 -28.56 -6.20 -5.23
C HIS A 10 -29.23 -6.19 -6.62
N ASN A 11 -29.62 -5.02 -7.14
CA ASN A 11 -30.22 -4.87 -8.47
C ASN A 11 -29.20 -5.03 -9.62
N GLN A 12 -28.57 -6.20 -9.73
CA GLN A 12 -27.57 -6.59 -10.72
C GLN A 12 -27.28 -8.10 -10.64
N SER A 13 -26.48 -8.63 -11.57
CA SER A 13 -26.07 -10.03 -11.50
C SER A 13 -25.07 -10.30 -10.36
N PRO A 14 -25.00 -11.53 -9.84
CA PRO A 14 -24.00 -11.92 -8.83
C PRO A 14 -22.56 -11.62 -9.26
N GLU A 15 -22.24 -11.80 -10.54
CA GLU A 15 -20.91 -11.57 -11.10
C GLU A 15 -20.54 -10.08 -11.07
N SER A 16 -21.50 -9.22 -11.41
CA SER A 16 -21.34 -7.76 -11.39
C SER A 16 -21.14 -7.25 -9.96
N GLN A 17 -21.96 -7.74 -9.01
CA GLN A 17 -21.81 -7.39 -7.60
C GLN A 17 -20.44 -7.83 -7.06
N ALA A 18 -19.99 -9.05 -7.40
CA ALA A 18 -18.68 -9.54 -7.01
C ALA A 18 -17.53 -8.71 -7.60
N ALA A 19 -17.66 -8.22 -8.84
CA ALA A 19 -16.65 -7.36 -9.45
C ALA A 19 -16.49 -6.04 -8.68
N MET A 20 -17.59 -5.42 -8.22
CA MET A 20 -17.53 -4.21 -7.39
C MET A 20 -16.94 -4.45 -6.01
N VAL A 21 -17.28 -5.58 -5.36
CA VAL A 21 -16.64 -5.97 -4.10
C VAL A 21 -15.13 -6.09 -4.29
N ARG A 22 -14.68 -6.76 -5.36
CA ARG A 22 -13.24 -6.88 -5.65
C ARG A 22 -12.58 -5.52 -5.91
N ALA A 23 -13.26 -4.60 -6.58
CA ALA A 23 -12.74 -3.25 -6.82
C ALA A 23 -12.50 -2.51 -5.50
N VAL A 24 -13.48 -2.51 -4.58
CA VAL A 24 -13.35 -1.88 -3.25
C VAL A 24 -12.28 -2.58 -2.41
N LYS A 25 -12.21 -3.91 -2.42
CA LYS A 25 -11.20 -4.66 -1.65
C LYS A 25 -9.78 -4.50 -2.17
N ARG A 26 -9.61 -4.24 -3.48
CA ARG A 26 -8.33 -3.86 -4.06
C ARG A 26 -7.99 -2.38 -3.88
N HIS A 27 -8.98 -1.55 -3.56
CA HIS A 27 -8.79 -0.12 -3.37
C HIS A 27 -8.12 0.23 -2.05
N GLU A 28 -8.04 -0.71 -1.10
CA GLU A 28 -7.16 -0.54 0.05
C GLU A 28 -5.71 -0.87 -0.35
N ASN A 29 -4.80 0.03 0.03
CA ASN A 29 -3.35 0.02 -0.19
C ASN A 29 -2.64 -1.21 0.43
N GLY A 30 -3.03 -2.42 0.06
CA GLY A 30 -2.44 -3.66 0.57
C GLY A 30 -1.08 -3.97 -0.07
N PHE A 31 -0.84 -3.49 -1.29
CA PHE A 31 0.44 -3.62 -1.99
C PHE A 31 0.92 -2.24 -2.42
N ILE A 32 2.07 -1.83 -1.88
CA ILE A 32 2.81 -0.66 -2.34
C ILE A 32 3.61 -1.12 -3.56
N ASN A 33 3.26 -0.63 -4.76
CA ASN A 33 3.93 -1.06 -5.99
C ASN A 33 5.39 -0.60 -6.05
N GLU A 34 5.71 0.56 -5.48
CA GLU A 34 7.07 1.14 -5.49
C GLU A 34 7.37 1.71 -4.10
N PRO A 35 7.68 0.85 -3.11
CA PRO A 35 8.04 1.34 -1.80
C PRO A 35 9.43 1.97 -1.85
N VAL A 36 9.63 3.01 -1.04
CA VAL A 36 10.99 3.45 -0.71
C VAL A 36 11.65 2.33 0.08
N VAL A 37 12.83 1.90 -0.35
CA VAL A 37 13.65 0.89 0.31
C VAL A 37 15.03 1.44 0.63
N LEU A 38 15.67 0.90 1.66
CA LEU A 38 17.05 1.21 2.00
C LEU A 38 17.91 -0.07 1.96
N SER A 39 19.19 0.08 1.65
CA SER A 39 20.20 -0.98 1.83
C SER A 39 20.61 -1.13 3.31
N PRO A 40 21.06 -2.32 3.76
CA PRO A 40 21.69 -2.52 5.07
C PRO A 40 22.84 -1.56 5.40
N ASP A 41 23.48 -0.96 4.39
CA ASP A 41 24.59 -0.01 4.56
C ASP A 41 24.14 1.42 4.86
N HIS A 42 22.85 1.73 4.74
CA HIS A 42 22.31 3.05 5.09
C HIS A 42 22.33 3.27 6.60
N LEU A 43 22.43 4.53 6.98
CA LEU A 43 22.49 4.97 8.36
C LEU A 43 21.08 5.17 8.93
N VAL A 44 21.00 5.22 10.25
CA VAL A 44 19.73 5.52 10.94
C VAL A 44 19.21 6.92 10.59
N GLU A 45 20.11 7.87 10.30
CA GLU A 45 19.74 9.21 9.84
C GLU A 45 18.94 9.18 8.53
N ASP A 46 19.26 8.28 7.59
CA ASP A 46 18.53 8.16 6.33
C ASP A 46 17.05 7.79 6.55
N VAL A 47 16.77 6.96 7.57
CA VAL A 47 15.40 6.60 7.97
C VAL A 47 14.67 7.80 8.56
N LEU A 48 15.36 8.62 9.36
CA LEU A 48 14.78 9.82 9.97
C LEU A 48 14.44 10.87 8.91
N ASP A 49 15.33 11.05 7.92
CA ASP A 49 15.12 11.97 6.80
C ASP A 49 13.94 11.53 5.93
N VAL A 50 13.81 10.23 5.65
CA VAL A 50 12.64 9.69 4.93
C VAL A 50 11.36 9.90 5.72
N LYS A 51 11.39 9.69 7.04
CA LYS A 51 10.24 9.92 7.91
C LYS A 51 9.82 11.39 7.91
N GLU A 52 10.76 12.33 7.98
CA GLU A 52 10.47 13.76 7.92
C GLU A 52 9.88 14.16 6.55
N ARG A 53 10.44 13.64 5.47
CA ARG A 53 10.02 13.96 4.10
C ARG A 53 8.69 13.33 3.69
N LEU A 54 8.43 12.09 4.09
CA LEU A 54 7.30 11.29 3.59
C LEU A 54 6.25 10.93 4.64
N GLY A 55 6.52 11.16 5.93
CA GLY A 55 5.56 10.96 7.02
C GLY A 55 5.40 9.52 7.50
N PHE A 56 6.25 8.58 7.07
CA PHE A 56 6.24 7.19 7.51
C PHE A 56 7.65 6.67 7.83
N ALA A 57 7.75 5.71 8.76
CA ALA A 57 9.01 5.12 9.20
C ALA A 57 9.14 3.61 8.90
N GLY A 58 8.10 2.99 8.35
CA GLY A 58 8.13 1.59 7.94
C GLY A 58 8.80 1.45 6.58
N ILE A 59 10.13 1.34 6.58
CA ILE A 59 10.95 1.25 5.36
C ILE A 59 11.54 -0.18 5.25
N PRO A 60 11.23 -0.94 4.19
CA PRO A 60 11.86 -2.24 3.97
C PRO A 60 13.36 -2.11 3.69
N ILE A 61 14.14 -3.08 4.17
CA ILE A 61 15.59 -3.16 3.91
C ILE A 61 15.86 -4.27 2.89
N THR A 62 16.52 -3.98 1.77
CA THR A 62 16.82 -4.94 0.70
C THR A 62 18.30 -4.96 0.35
N GLY A 63 18.87 -6.15 0.09
CA GLY A 63 20.29 -6.30 -0.28
C GLY A 63 20.61 -5.89 -1.73
N GLU A 64 19.61 -5.90 -2.61
CA GLU A 64 19.71 -5.38 -3.97
C GLU A 64 18.88 -4.08 -4.08
N SER A 65 19.41 -3.08 -4.79
CA SER A 65 18.80 -1.75 -4.97
C SER A 65 17.56 -1.73 -5.87
N HIS A 66 17.05 -2.90 -6.25
CA HIS A 66 15.84 -3.06 -7.02
C HIS A 66 14.96 -4.14 -6.38
N LEU A 67 13.79 -3.73 -5.90
CA LEU A 67 12.66 -4.66 -5.87
C LEU A 67 12.33 -4.97 -7.32
N GLN A 68 12.63 -6.19 -7.75
CA GLN A 68 12.09 -6.68 -9.02
C GLN A 68 10.57 -6.86 -8.88
N PRO A 69 9.81 -6.55 -9.93
CA PRO A 69 8.34 -6.58 -9.93
C PRO A 69 7.76 -7.97 -9.63
#